data_AF-A0A522E1R2-F1
#
_entry.id   AF-A0A522E1R2-F1
#
_cell.length_a   1.000
_cell.length_b   1.000
_cell.length_c   1.000
_cell.angle_alpha   90.00
_cell.angle_beta   90.00
_cell.angle_gamma   90.00
#
_symmetry.space_group_name_H-M   'P 1'
#
loop_
_entity.id
_entity.type
_entity.pdbx_description
1 polymer ?
#
loop_
_entity_poly.entity_id
_entity_poly.type
_entity_poly.pdbx_seq_one_letter_code
_entity_poly.pdbx_strand_id
1 'polypeptide(L)'
;MKRKRNVKPNVVLIIAIIVIAAFNVYMAFSYNSVAIVWNNTASNTTTTYRQTNITSSCTTDADCAWTSTNCCSETAGAHWECVSKSSYVDCQSKQVLCPQVISPKPSQSCSCTSGRCV
;
A
#
# COMPACT_ATOMS: atom_id res chain seq x y z
N MET A 1 -17.52 60.55 -12.19
CA MET A 1 -17.12 60.33 -13.60
C MET A 1 -16.41 58.98 -13.75
N LYS A 2 -17.07 57.96 -14.32
CA LYS A 2 -16.43 56.65 -14.62
C LYS A 2 -15.68 56.76 -15.95
N ARG A 3 -14.35 56.83 -15.94
CA ARG A 3 -13.52 56.73 -17.15
C ARG A 3 -13.67 55.31 -17.72
N LYS A 4 -14.50 55.13 -18.76
CA LYS A 4 -14.44 53.95 -19.62
C LYS A 4 -13.10 54.00 -20.37
N ARG A 5 -12.09 53.28 -19.89
CA ARG A 5 -10.87 53.05 -20.66
C ARG A 5 -11.24 52.21 -21.87
N ASN A 6 -11.13 52.79 -23.05
CA ASN A 6 -11.29 52.10 -24.33
C ASN A 6 -10.07 51.18 -24.52
N VAL A 7 -10.12 50.00 -23.93
CA VAL A 7 -9.08 48.98 -24.09
C VAL A 7 -9.27 48.39 -25.48
N LYS A 8 -8.25 48.53 -26.34
CA LYS A 8 -8.29 47.96 -27.69
C LYS A 8 -8.47 46.44 -27.60
N PRO A 9 -9.29 45.80 -28.46
CA PRO A 9 -9.56 44.36 -28.40
C PRO A 9 -8.28 43.50 -28.43
N ASN A 10 -7.25 43.95 -29.14
CA ASN A 10 -5.95 43.27 -29.19
C ASN A 10 -5.25 43.24 -27.82
N VAL A 11 -5.45 44.26 -26.97
CA VAL A 11 -4.88 44.30 -25.62
C VAL A 11 -5.61 43.32 -24.70
N VAL A 12 -6.92 43.18 -24.85
CA VAL A 12 -7.71 42.19 -24.11
C VAL A 12 -7.30 40.77 -24.47
N LEU A 13 -7.06 40.50 -25.76
CA LEU A 13 -6.60 39.20 -26.24
C LEU A 13 -5.22 38.84 -25.67
N ILE A 14 -4.28 39.79 -25.64
CA ILE A 14 -2.94 39.59 -25.07
C ILE A 14 -3.04 39.25 -23.58
N ILE A 15 -3.86 39.98 -22.82
CA ILE A 15 -4.05 39.72 -21.39
C ILE A 15 -4.65 38.32 -21.16
N ALA A 16 -5.63 37.90 -21.98
CA ALA A 16 -6.23 36.58 -21.86
C ALA A 16 -5.23 35.45 -22.12
N ILE A 17 -4.35 35.59 -23.12
CA ILE A 17 -3.30 34.61 -23.44
C ILE A 17 -2.32 34.48 -22.26
N ILE A 18 -1.91 35.61 -21.68
CA ILE A 18 -0.98 35.62 -20.52
C ILE A 18 -1.59 34.89 -19.32
N VAL A 19 -2.88 35.11 -19.03
CA VAL A 19 -3.57 34.47 -17.90
C VAL A 19 -3.69 32.95 -18.12
N ILE A 20 -4.02 32.51 -19.34
CA ILE A 20 -4.11 31.08 -19.67
C ILE A 20 -2.73 30.42 -19.56
N ALA A 21 -1.68 31.05 -20.07
CA ALA A 21 -0.31 30.54 -19.96
C ALA A 21 0.12 30.42 -18.49
N ALA A 22 -0.14 31.45 -17.67
CA ALA A 22 0.18 31.43 -16.24
C ALA A 22 -0.57 30.33 -15.48
N PHE A 23 -1.84 30.08 -15.80
CA PHE A 23 -2.63 29.01 -15.19
C PHE A 23 -2.07 27.62 -15.54
N ASN A 24 -1.72 27.38 -16.81
CA ASN A 24 -1.14 26.11 -17.23
C ASN A 24 0.22 25.85 -16.56
N VAL A 25 1.06 26.88 -16.44
CA VAL A 25 2.34 26.81 -15.73
C VAL A 25 2.12 26.49 -14.25
N TYR A 26 1.18 27.17 -13.58
CA TYR A 26 0.83 26.89 -12.19
C TYR A 26 0.37 25.44 -11.98
N MET A 27 -0.49 24.92 -12.85
CA MET A 27 -0.93 23.52 -12.81
C MET A 27 0.27 22.57 -12.96
N ALA A 28 1.17 22.79 -13.92
CA ALA A 28 2.37 21.95 -14.10
C ALA A 28 3.30 21.95 -12.87
N PHE A 29 3.49 23.09 -12.20
CA PHE A 29 4.28 23.16 -10.96
C PHE A 29 3.58 22.48 -9.78
N SER A 30 2.25 22.56 -9.71
CA SER A 30 1.48 21.88 -8.65
C SER A 30 1.54 20.35 -8.77
N TYR A 31 1.60 19.80 -9.98
CA TYR A 31 1.80 18.36 -10.20
C TYR A 31 3.22 17.88 -9.88
N ASN A 32 4.21 18.77 -9.91
CA ASN A 32 5.62 18.41 -9.68
C ASN A 32 6.06 18.44 -8.22
N SER A 33 5.15 18.66 -7.28
CA SER A 33 5.49 18.90 -5.88
C SER A 33 5.09 17.77 -4.93
N VAL A 34 5.45 16.51 -5.22
CA VAL A 34 5.82 15.52 -4.19
C VAL A 34 6.76 14.46 -4.79
N ALA A 35 8.06 14.76 -4.88
CA ALA A 35 9.04 13.70 -4.88
C ALA A 35 9.25 13.29 -3.42
N ILE A 36 8.57 12.24 -2.97
CA ILE A 36 8.85 11.63 -1.67
C ILE A 36 10.24 10.99 -1.80
N VAL A 37 11.28 11.72 -1.40
CA VAL A 37 12.60 11.12 -1.19
C VAL A 37 12.48 10.25 0.05
N TRP A 38 12.27 8.96 -0.15
CA TRP A 38 12.50 7.96 0.88
C TRP A 38 14.00 7.98 1.16
N ASN A 39 14.42 8.77 2.16
CA ASN A 39 15.74 8.62 2.75
C ASN A 39 15.71 7.27 3.47
N ASN A 40 16.06 6.22 2.74
CA ASN A 40 16.38 4.93 3.34
C ASN A 40 17.66 5.14 4.12
N THR A 41 17.54 5.70 5.33
CA THR A 41 18.52 5.46 6.37
C THR A 41 18.41 3.96 6.61
N ALA A 42 19.19 3.18 5.86
CA ALA A 42 19.43 1.78 6.15
C ALA A 42 20.06 1.77 7.54
N SER A 43 19.20 1.70 8.55
CA SER A 43 19.61 1.29 9.88
C SER A 43 20.26 -0.06 9.65
N ASN A 44 21.58 -0.10 9.79
CA ASN A 44 22.37 -1.33 9.88
C ASN A 44 22.01 -2.05 11.18
N THR A 45 20.73 -2.33 11.36
CA THR A 45 20.25 -3.41 12.19
C THR A 45 20.49 -4.64 11.35
N THR A 46 21.44 -5.47 11.77
CA THR A 46 21.55 -6.85 11.30
C THR A 46 20.30 -7.59 11.80
N THR A 47 19.15 -7.28 11.22
CA THR A 47 17.94 -8.09 11.36
C THR A 47 18.26 -9.36 10.62
N THR A 48 18.61 -10.39 11.38
CA THR A 48 18.44 -11.77 10.94
C THR A 48 16.94 -11.95 10.72
N TYR A 49 16.41 -11.48 9.58
CA TYR A 49 15.09 -11.85 9.12
C TYR A 49 15.13 -13.37 8.99
N ARG A 50 14.57 -14.11 9.94
CA ARG A 50 14.36 -15.52 9.68
C ARG A 50 13.33 -15.56 8.57
N GLN A 51 13.69 -16.23 7.49
CA GLN A 51 12.81 -16.37 6.34
C GLN A 51 11.52 -17.06 6.79
N THR A 52 10.39 -16.39 6.58
CA THR A 52 9.09 -17.03 6.50
C THR A 52 9.14 -18.04 5.35
N ASN A 53 8.87 -19.30 5.64
CA ASN A 53 8.72 -20.33 4.62
C ASN A 53 7.25 -20.70 4.54
N ILE A 54 6.53 -20.04 3.62
CA ILE A 54 5.13 -20.31 3.38
C ILE A 54 5.03 -21.37 2.30
N THR A 55 4.45 -22.52 2.67
CA THR A 55 4.24 -23.65 1.78
C THR A 55 2.74 -23.83 1.56
N SER A 56 2.31 -23.94 0.31
CA SER A 56 0.92 -24.22 -0.03
C SER A 56 0.67 -25.68 -0.40
N SER A 57 1.70 -26.54 -0.47
CA SER A 57 1.52 -27.95 -0.83
C SER A 57 0.88 -28.76 0.30
N CYS A 58 -0.02 -29.67 -0.05
CA CYS A 58 -0.71 -30.56 0.87
C CYS A 58 -0.96 -31.93 0.26
N THR A 59 -1.23 -32.92 1.10
CA THR A 59 -1.71 -34.25 0.69
C THR A 59 -3.18 -34.44 1.09
N THR A 60 -3.56 -33.87 2.23
CA THR A 60 -4.91 -33.97 2.81
C THR A 60 -5.38 -32.63 3.35
N ASP A 61 -6.69 -32.46 3.54
CA ASP A 61 -7.28 -31.26 4.16
C ASP A 61 -6.71 -30.98 5.55
N ALA A 62 -6.32 -32.05 6.27
CA ALA A 62 -5.72 -31.94 7.59
C ALA A 62 -4.35 -31.26 7.58
N ASP A 63 -3.69 -31.16 6.42
CA ASP A 63 -2.41 -30.47 6.26
C ASP A 63 -2.59 -28.96 6.15
N CYS A 64 -3.80 -28.46 5.86
CA CYS A 64 -4.07 -27.06 5.60
C CYS A 64 -4.66 -26.35 6.83
N ALA A 65 -4.28 -25.08 7.01
CA ALA A 65 -4.86 -24.23 8.04
C ALA A 65 -4.75 -22.74 7.68
N TRP A 66 -5.79 -21.97 8.03
CA TRP A 66 -5.70 -20.52 8.08
C TRP A 66 -4.67 -20.09 9.12
N THR A 67 -3.63 -19.41 8.63
CA THR A 67 -2.50 -18.91 9.41
C THR A 67 -2.36 -17.41 9.20
N SER A 68 -2.07 -16.67 10.27
CA SER A 68 -1.78 -15.23 10.20
C SER A 68 -0.34 -15.03 9.75
N THR A 69 -0.12 -14.56 8.52
CA THR A 69 1.22 -14.44 7.91
C THR A 69 1.94 -13.14 8.26
N ASN A 70 1.20 -12.16 8.78
CA ASN A 70 1.75 -10.91 9.31
C ASN A 70 1.89 -10.90 10.84
N CYS A 71 1.65 -12.03 11.52
CA CYS A 71 1.79 -12.17 12.97
C CYS A 71 0.86 -11.27 13.82
N CYS A 72 -0.13 -10.63 13.20
CA CYS A 72 -1.10 -9.82 13.91
C CYS A 72 -2.24 -10.68 14.45
N SER A 73 -2.85 -10.23 15.54
CA SER A 73 -4.06 -10.84 16.11
C SER A 73 -5.30 -10.48 15.30
N GLU A 74 -6.40 -11.20 15.53
CA GLU A 74 -7.70 -10.91 14.92
C GLU A 74 -8.20 -9.49 15.22
N THR A 75 -7.79 -8.91 16.35
CA THR A 75 -8.16 -7.55 16.75
C THR A 75 -7.22 -6.47 16.22
N ALA A 76 -6.09 -6.86 15.63
CA ALA A 76 -5.03 -5.94 15.22
C ALA A 76 -4.72 -5.97 13.70
N GLY A 77 -5.49 -6.71 12.91
CA GLY A 77 -5.38 -6.72 11.45
C GLY A 77 -4.59 -7.92 10.94
N ALA A 78 -4.86 -9.11 11.49
CA ALA A 78 -4.35 -10.38 10.98
C ALA A 78 -4.54 -10.51 9.47
N HIS A 79 -3.47 -10.85 8.76
CA HIS A 79 -3.52 -11.23 7.35
C HIS A 79 -3.58 -12.75 7.26
N TRP A 80 -4.72 -13.29 6.85
CA TRP A 80 -4.99 -14.72 6.82
C TRP A 80 -4.69 -15.32 5.47
N GLU A 81 -3.86 -16.36 5.44
CA GLU A 81 -3.62 -17.18 4.26
C GLU A 81 -3.91 -18.65 4.57
N CYS A 82 -4.51 -19.35 3.60
CA CYS A 82 -4.72 -20.78 3.68
C CYS A 82 -3.43 -21.46 3.22
N VAL A 83 -2.68 -22.01 4.18
CA VAL A 83 -1.33 -22.53 3.94
C VAL A 83 -1.19 -23.89 4.60
N SER A 84 -0.15 -24.62 4.21
CA SER A 84 0.21 -25.86 4.90
C SER A 84 0.61 -25.57 6.33
N LYS A 85 0.23 -26.43 7.27
CA LYS A 85 0.65 -26.42 8.67
C LYS A 85 2.17 -26.60 8.83
N SER A 86 2.85 -27.10 7.80
CA SER A 86 4.31 -27.15 7.76
C SER A 86 4.96 -25.78 7.48
N SER A 87 4.15 -24.76 7.18
CA SER A 87 4.64 -23.41 6.94
C SER A 87 5.24 -22.82 8.22
N TYR A 88 6.34 -22.11 8.07
CA TYR A 88 7.00 -21.40 9.15
C TYR A 88 6.79 -19.90 9.00
N VAL A 89 6.16 -19.28 10.00
CA VAL A 89 6.01 -17.84 10.12
C VAL A 89 6.85 -17.34 11.30
N ASP A 90 7.85 -16.49 11.04
CA ASP A 90 8.66 -15.90 12.09
C ASP A 90 8.00 -14.68 12.72
N CYS A 91 7.28 -14.92 13.80
CA CYS A 91 6.68 -13.87 14.63
C CYS A 91 7.57 -13.42 15.80
N GLN A 92 8.82 -13.89 15.88
CA GLN A 92 9.72 -13.53 16.98
C GLN A 92 10.44 -12.19 16.75
N SER A 93 10.31 -11.60 15.56
CA SER A 93 10.84 -10.27 15.28
C SER A 93 10.13 -9.23 16.16
N LYS A 94 10.90 -8.44 16.91
CA LYS A 94 10.39 -7.47 17.90
C LYS A 94 9.67 -6.25 17.30
N GLN A 95 9.40 -6.23 15.99
CA GLN A 95 8.83 -5.10 15.27
C GLN A 95 7.75 -5.54 14.27
N VAL A 96 6.75 -6.27 14.73
CA VAL A 96 5.54 -6.51 13.94
C VAL A 96 4.63 -5.27 14.05
N LEU A 97 4.49 -4.52 12.95
CA LEU A 97 3.57 -3.39 12.86
C LEU A 97 2.20 -3.88 12.37
N CYS A 98 1.18 -3.72 13.21
CA CYS A 98 -0.17 -4.21 12.94
C CYS A 98 -1.14 -3.05 12.60
N PRO A 99 -2.01 -3.18 11.58
CA PRO A 99 -2.91 -2.11 11.13
C PRO A 99 -3.95 -1.61 12.14
N GLN A 100 -4.15 -2.29 13.28
CA GLN A 100 -5.15 -1.94 14.31
C GLN A 100 -6.60 -1.96 13.80
N VAL A 101 -6.93 -2.92 12.93
CA VAL A 101 -8.29 -3.17 12.44
C VAL A 101 -8.74 -4.57 12.81
N ILE A 102 -10.04 -4.79 12.98
CA ILE A 102 -10.56 -6.13 13.24
C ILE A 102 -10.51 -6.95 11.94
N SER A 103 -9.83 -8.09 11.98
CA SER A 103 -9.65 -9.07 10.90
C SER A 103 -9.80 -10.48 11.45
N PRO A 104 -11.04 -10.96 11.67
CA PRO A 104 -11.30 -12.25 12.27
C PRO A 104 -10.87 -13.37 11.33
N LYS A 105 -10.57 -14.55 11.89
CA LYS A 105 -10.23 -15.72 11.09
C LYS A 105 -11.37 -16.08 10.14
N PRO A 106 -11.07 -16.40 8.85
CA PRO A 106 -12.11 -16.78 7.90
C PRO A 106 -12.91 -17.99 8.39
N SER A 107 -14.23 -17.93 8.20
CA SER A 107 -15.15 -19.03 8.50
C SER A 107 -15.16 -20.12 7.42
N GLN A 108 -14.62 -19.82 6.24
CA GLN A 108 -14.49 -20.78 5.14
C GLN A 108 -13.48 -21.86 5.49
N SER A 109 -13.72 -23.08 5.00
CA SER A 109 -12.77 -24.18 5.13
C SER A 109 -11.50 -23.88 4.33
N CYS A 110 -10.34 -24.14 4.94
CA CYS A 110 -9.05 -24.16 4.26
C CYS A 110 -8.74 -25.63 3.97
N SER A 111 -8.77 -26.03 2.70
CA SER A 111 -8.75 -27.45 2.29
C SER A 111 -7.70 -27.73 1.22
N CYS A 112 -7.40 -29.01 1.03
CA CYS A 112 -6.42 -29.45 0.06
C CYS A 112 -7.08 -29.76 -1.28
N THR A 113 -6.93 -28.85 -2.24
CA THR A 113 -7.43 -29.02 -3.60
C THR A 113 -6.26 -29.13 -4.58
N SER A 114 -6.20 -30.23 -5.34
CA SER A 114 -5.14 -30.46 -6.34
C SER A 114 -3.72 -30.35 -5.77
N GLY A 115 -3.53 -30.85 -4.54
CA GLY A 115 -2.25 -30.80 -3.83
C GLY A 115 -1.87 -29.42 -3.31
N ARG A 116 -2.81 -28.47 -3.26
CA ARG A 116 -2.61 -27.12 -2.72
C ARG A 116 -3.66 -26.73 -1.68
N CYS A 117 -3.23 -26.03 -0.63
CA CYS A 117 -4.11 -25.39 0.34
C CYS A 117 -4.80 -24.19 -0.32
N VAL A 118 -6.13 -24.22 -0.34
CA VAL A 118 -7.00 -23.17 -0.88
C VAL A 118 -8.20 -22.91 0.03
#